data_AF-A0AAW0YVT3-F1
#
_entry.id   AF-A0AAW0YVT3-F1
#
_cell.length_a   1.000
_cell.length_b   1.000
_cell.length_c   1.000
_cell.angle_alpha   90.00
_cell.angle_beta   90.00
_cell.angle_gamma   90.00
#
_symmetry.space_group_name_H-M   'P 1'
#
loop_
_entity.id
_entity.type
_entity.pdbx_description
1 polymer ?
#
loop_
_entity_poly.entity_id
_entity_poly.type
_entity_poly.pdbx_seq_one_letter_code
_entity_poly.pdbx_strand_id
1 'polypeptide(L)'
;MHIIHSRMCWRLTLVAAFFSLICCCYCSTSHICKGVEDDTPVNRLSSKTAYFNAEKDESHWENFKKEVWGCTAQQMWLLTRHGTRFPTQTDMGRMMNVLPSLSQQIEVNHRQGRGCLNEEDLSQLGSWFPPYGPRDKEQLHEIGYDELFSIGEYWRDMFPHLYNVTYDPARFKV
;
A
#
# COMPACT_ATOMS: atom_id res chain seq x y z
N MET A 1 -57.43 54.61 -8.08
CA MET A 1 -57.26 53.26 -7.48
C MET A 1 -56.20 52.44 -8.24
N HIS A 2 -55.02 53.02 -8.56
CA HIS A 2 -53.99 52.35 -9.38
C HIS A 2 -52.57 52.36 -8.78
N ILE A 3 -52.35 53.08 -7.68
CA ILE A 3 -50.98 53.29 -7.14
C ILE A 3 -50.59 52.23 -6.09
N ILE A 4 -51.57 51.52 -5.52
CA ILE A 4 -51.32 50.56 -4.43
C ILE A 4 -50.82 49.19 -4.96
N HIS A 5 -51.22 48.80 -6.18
CA HIS A 5 -50.81 47.50 -6.77
C HIS A 5 -49.32 47.45 -7.19
N SER A 6 -48.73 48.58 -7.58
CA SER A 6 -47.35 48.63 -8.08
C SER A 6 -46.31 48.43 -6.96
N ARG A 7 -46.57 48.95 -5.75
CA ARG A 7 -45.64 48.84 -4.62
C ARG A 7 -45.60 47.44 -3.98
N MET A 8 -46.67 46.67 -4.14
CA MET A 8 -46.76 45.30 -3.60
C MET A 8 -46.02 44.29 -4.49
N CYS A 9 -46.10 44.44 -5.82
CA CYS A 9 -45.36 43.61 -6.77
C CYS A 9 -43.83 43.76 -6.61
N TRP A 10 -43.33 44.97 -6.35
CA TRP A 10 -41.88 45.20 -6.22
C TRP A 10 -41.29 44.67 -4.91
N ARG A 11 -42.09 44.64 -3.84
CA ARG A 11 -41.70 44.01 -2.57
C ARG A 11 -41.70 42.48 -2.65
N LEU A 12 -42.64 41.89 -3.39
CA LEU A 12 -42.70 40.44 -3.62
C LEU A 12 -41.54 39.93 -4.51
N THR A 13 -41.14 40.69 -5.53
CA THR A 13 -39.99 40.32 -6.38
C THR A 13 -38.65 40.47 -5.66
N LEU A 14 -38.47 41.48 -4.80
CA LEU A 14 -37.26 41.64 -3.98
C LEU A 14 -37.11 40.53 -2.93
N VAL A 15 -38.20 40.12 -2.27
CA VAL A 15 -38.17 39.01 -1.30
C VAL A 15 -37.91 37.67 -1.98
N ALA A 16 -38.49 37.43 -3.16
CA ALA A 16 -38.22 36.22 -3.95
C ALA A 16 -36.77 36.18 -4.47
N ALA A 17 -36.20 37.32 -4.89
CA ALA A 17 -34.79 37.40 -5.28
C ALA A 17 -33.84 37.17 -4.08
N PHE A 18 -34.20 37.67 -2.90
CA PHE A 18 -33.45 37.41 -1.66
C PHE A 18 -33.52 35.93 -1.25
N PHE A 19 -34.70 35.30 -1.34
CA PHE A 19 -34.86 33.86 -1.06
C PHE A 19 -34.13 32.97 -2.07
N SER A 20 -34.12 33.33 -3.37
CA SER A 20 -33.34 32.60 -4.38
C SER A 20 -31.82 32.78 -4.23
N LEU A 21 -31.34 33.97 -3.83
CA LEU A 21 -29.92 34.17 -3.49
C LEU A 21 -29.51 33.40 -2.23
N ILE A 22 -30.36 33.39 -1.20
CA ILE A 22 -30.12 32.61 0.02
C ILE A 22 -30.12 31.11 -0.29
N CYS A 23 -31.03 30.62 -1.14
CA CYS A 23 -31.10 29.22 -1.56
C CYS A 23 -29.87 28.80 -2.40
N CYS A 24 -29.33 29.69 -3.25
CA CYS A 24 -28.11 29.42 -4.01
C CYS A 24 -26.85 29.35 -3.11
N CYS A 25 -26.83 30.05 -1.98
CA CYS A 25 -25.72 29.97 -1.01
C CYS A 25 -25.75 28.73 -0.12
N TYR A 26 -26.88 28.01 -0.04
CA TYR A 26 -26.98 26.74 0.70
C TYR A 26 -26.69 25.49 -0.15
N CYS A 27 -26.33 25.66 -1.43
CA CYS A 27 -25.63 24.60 -2.15
C CYS A 27 -24.16 24.59 -1.73
N SER A 28 -23.91 24.45 -0.42
CA SER A 28 -22.64 23.92 0.05
C SER A 28 -22.57 22.54 -0.55
N THR A 29 -21.73 22.38 -1.58
CA THR A 29 -21.18 21.08 -1.92
C THR A 29 -20.51 20.59 -0.64
N SER A 30 -21.27 19.87 0.18
CA SER A 30 -20.75 18.93 1.15
C SER A 30 -19.89 18.00 0.31
N HIS A 31 -18.61 18.32 0.16
CA HIS A 31 -17.61 17.31 -0.16
C HIS A 31 -17.82 16.27 0.92
N ILE A 32 -18.40 15.14 0.54
CA ILE A 32 -18.54 13.99 1.42
C ILE A 32 -17.09 13.60 1.72
N CYS A 33 -16.58 14.05 2.86
CA CYS A 33 -15.28 13.66 3.37
C CYS A 33 -15.37 12.17 3.69
N LYS A 34 -14.96 11.35 2.73
CA LYS A 34 -14.65 9.95 2.98
C LYS A 34 -13.19 9.92 3.43
N GLY A 35 -12.91 9.16 4.48
CA GLY A 35 -11.54 8.96 4.95
C GLY A 35 -10.67 8.31 3.87
N VAL A 36 -9.39 8.13 4.19
CA VAL A 36 -8.46 7.47 3.27
C VAL A 36 -8.82 5.99 3.18
N GLU A 37 -9.09 5.52 1.95
CA GLU A 37 -9.19 4.10 1.66
C GLU A 37 -7.77 3.58 1.44
N ASP A 38 -7.36 2.53 2.15
CA ASP A 38 -6.08 1.87 1.90
C ASP A 38 -6.21 0.99 0.65
N ASP A 39 -5.89 1.58 -0.50
CA ASP A 39 -5.85 0.93 -1.80
C ASP A 39 -4.42 0.58 -2.24
N THR A 40 -3.47 0.51 -1.29
CA THR A 40 -2.05 0.31 -1.58
C THR A 40 -1.86 -0.93 -2.48
N PRO A 41 -1.38 -0.77 -3.72
CA PRO A 41 -1.25 -1.89 -4.64
C PRO A 41 0.02 -2.68 -4.30
N VAL A 42 -0.07 -3.58 -3.31
CA VAL A 42 1.06 -4.35 -2.76
C VAL A 42 1.79 -5.21 -3.79
N ASN A 43 1.13 -5.57 -4.89
CA ASN A 43 1.73 -6.28 -6.04
C ASN A 43 2.48 -5.34 -7.02
N ARG A 44 2.34 -4.01 -6.89
CA ARG A 44 2.87 -3.00 -7.83
C ARG A 44 3.95 -2.11 -7.20
N LEU A 45 4.76 -2.67 -6.29
CA LEU A 45 5.89 -1.99 -5.65
C LEU A 45 7.23 -2.22 -6.37
N SER A 46 7.20 -2.59 -7.65
CA SER A 46 8.39 -2.86 -8.48
C SER A 46 9.30 -3.90 -7.81
N SER A 47 10.62 -3.66 -7.79
CA SER A 47 11.60 -4.53 -7.13
C SER A 47 11.48 -4.59 -5.59
N LYS A 48 10.50 -3.91 -4.99
CA LYS A 48 10.15 -3.96 -3.56
C LYS A 48 8.88 -4.76 -3.28
N THR A 49 8.18 -5.25 -4.31
CA THR A 49 7.08 -6.20 -4.14
C THR A 49 7.62 -7.45 -3.43
N ALA A 50 7.04 -7.78 -2.27
CA ALA A 50 7.35 -8.99 -1.53
C ALA A 50 7.03 -10.23 -2.37
N TYR A 51 7.79 -11.32 -2.18
CA TYR A 51 7.65 -12.55 -2.97
C TYR A 51 6.24 -13.15 -2.86
N PHE A 52 5.61 -13.07 -1.69
CA PHE A 52 4.24 -13.52 -1.50
C PHE A 52 3.20 -12.67 -2.25
N ASN A 53 3.46 -11.37 -2.41
CA ASN A 53 2.56 -10.44 -3.10
C ASN A 53 2.81 -10.33 -4.60
N ALA A 54 3.93 -10.88 -5.10
CA ALA A 54 4.22 -10.91 -6.53
C ALA A 54 3.20 -11.79 -7.26
N GLU A 55 2.70 -11.31 -8.39
CA GLU A 55 1.90 -12.09 -9.32
C GLU A 55 2.74 -13.26 -9.86
N LYS A 56 2.19 -14.48 -9.77
CA LYS A 56 2.85 -15.72 -10.20
C LYS A 56 2.05 -16.31 -11.35
N ASP A 57 2.71 -16.63 -12.45
CA ASP A 57 2.11 -17.39 -13.54
C ASP A 57 2.31 -18.89 -13.29
N GLU A 58 1.25 -19.56 -12.84
CA GLU A 58 1.26 -20.99 -12.56
C GLU A 58 1.10 -21.86 -13.81
N SER A 59 0.74 -21.28 -14.97
CA SER A 59 0.49 -22.05 -16.20
C SER A 59 1.74 -22.77 -16.72
N HIS A 60 2.92 -22.23 -16.43
CA HIS A 60 4.21 -22.84 -16.76
C HIS A 60 4.43 -24.18 -16.07
N TRP A 61 3.84 -24.38 -14.90
CA TRP A 61 4.06 -25.57 -14.07
C TRP A 61 3.45 -26.83 -14.68
N GLU A 62 2.24 -26.73 -15.24
CA GLU A 62 1.58 -27.87 -15.89
C GLU A 62 2.33 -28.32 -17.15
N ASN A 63 2.84 -27.36 -17.92
CA ASN A 63 3.68 -27.65 -19.09
C ASN A 63 4.98 -28.35 -18.68
N PHE A 64 5.67 -27.82 -17.67
CA PHE A 64 6.90 -28.42 -17.14
C PHE A 64 6.67 -29.87 -16.72
N LYS A 65 5.62 -30.15 -15.92
CA LYS A 65 5.30 -31.52 -15.46
C LYS A 65 5.06 -32.49 -16.61
N LYS A 66 4.42 -32.03 -17.70
CA LYS A 66 4.20 -32.84 -18.90
C LYS A 66 5.49 -33.14 -19.65
N GLU A 67 6.38 -32.16 -19.77
CA GLU A 67 7.65 -32.30 -20.49
C GLU A 67 8.63 -33.25 -19.80
N VAL A 68 8.63 -33.30 -18.46
CA VAL A 68 9.55 -34.13 -17.67
C VAL A 68 8.93 -35.45 -17.21
N TRP A 69 7.80 -35.87 -17.79
CA TRP A 69 7.12 -37.10 -17.38
C TRP A 69 8.04 -38.32 -17.51
N GLY A 70 8.20 -39.06 -16.41
CA GLY A 70 9.09 -40.24 -16.34
C GLY A 70 10.57 -39.91 -16.14
N CYS A 71 10.95 -38.63 -16.05
CA CYS A 71 12.30 -38.22 -15.68
C CYS A 71 12.46 -38.10 -14.16
N THR A 72 13.70 -38.20 -13.69
CA THR A 72 14.06 -37.95 -12.28
C THR A 72 15.18 -36.94 -12.24
N ALA A 73 14.98 -35.83 -11.52
CA ALA A 73 15.98 -34.79 -11.36
C ALA A 73 17.28 -35.36 -10.75
N GLN A 74 18.44 -35.03 -11.29
CA GLN A 74 19.73 -35.48 -10.73
C GLN A 74 20.44 -34.39 -9.93
N GLN A 75 20.15 -33.13 -10.26
CA GLN A 75 20.76 -31.94 -9.68
C GLN A 75 19.80 -30.75 -9.82
N MET A 76 19.90 -29.80 -8.91
CA MET A 76 19.15 -28.54 -8.94
C MET A 76 20.13 -27.38 -8.75
N TRP A 77 19.96 -26.31 -9.51
CA TRP A 77 20.61 -25.02 -9.27
C TRP A 77 19.53 -24.01 -8.98
N LEU A 78 19.63 -23.31 -7.84
CA LEU A 78 18.72 -22.25 -7.46
C LEU A 78 19.48 -20.94 -7.40
N LEU A 79 19.09 -20.01 -8.28
CA LEU A 79 19.46 -18.61 -8.15
C LEU A 79 18.25 -17.88 -7.58
N THR A 80 18.37 -17.44 -6.33
CA THR A 80 17.34 -16.63 -5.67
C THR A 80 17.90 -15.28 -5.26
N ARG A 81 17.04 -14.26 -5.29
CA ARG A 81 17.36 -12.99 -4.65
C ARG A 81 17.28 -13.17 -3.13
N HIS A 82 17.93 -12.29 -2.38
CA HIS A 82 17.61 -12.13 -0.97
C HIS A 82 16.10 -11.90 -0.75
N GLY A 83 15.58 -12.25 0.43
CA GLY A 83 14.20 -11.96 0.82
C GLY A 83 13.97 -10.47 1.09
N THR A 84 12.74 -10.13 1.51
CA THR A 84 12.37 -8.79 1.93
C THR A 84 13.31 -8.24 3.01
N ARG A 85 13.74 -6.99 2.86
CA ARG A 85 14.67 -6.32 3.77
C ARG A 85 14.16 -4.96 4.19
N PHE A 86 14.66 -4.47 5.31
CA PHE A 86 14.49 -3.08 5.68
C PHE A 86 15.13 -2.13 4.65
N PRO A 87 14.70 -0.86 4.59
CA PRO A 87 15.23 0.11 3.62
C PRO A 87 16.74 0.35 3.76
N THR A 88 17.32 0.97 2.73
CA THR A 88 18.73 1.39 2.78
C THR A 88 18.92 2.51 3.80
N GLN A 89 20.15 2.71 4.28
CA GLN A 89 20.45 3.84 5.17
C GLN A 89 20.02 5.19 4.57
N THR A 90 20.21 5.36 3.26
CA THR A 90 19.81 6.57 2.53
C THR A 90 18.29 6.73 2.54
N ASP A 91 17.54 5.67 2.25
CA ASP A 91 16.07 5.72 2.22
C ASP A 91 15.51 5.94 3.63
N MET A 92 16.02 5.22 4.63
CA MET A 92 15.65 5.42 6.04
C MET A 92 15.87 6.87 6.47
N GLY A 93 17.05 7.43 6.16
CA GLY A 93 17.36 8.83 6.47
C GLY A 93 16.40 9.81 5.80
N ARG A 94 16.07 9.59 4.52
CA ARG A 94 15.08 10.42 3.79
C ARG A 94 13.70 10.33 4.42
N MET A 95 13.24 9.11 4.72
CA MET A 95 11.93 8.88 5.33
C MET A 95 11.82 9.55 6.70
N MET A 96 12.83 9.36 7.56
CA MET A 96 12.88 9.96 8.90
C MET A 96 12.95 11.50 8.87
N ASN A 97 13.62 12.08 7.87
CA ASN A 97 13.77 13.52 7.79
C ASN A 97 12.55 14.22 7.17
N VAL A 98 11.80 13.55 6.29
CA VAL A 98 10.72 14.17 5.51
C VAL A 98 9.34 13.84 6.07
N LEU A 99 9.07 12.56 6.34
CA LEU A 99 7.71 12.09 6.60
C LEU A 99 7.12 12.62 7.92
N PRO A 100 7.85 12.72 9.04
CA PRO A 100 7.31 13.32 10.27
C PRO A 100 6.90 14.79 10.09
N SER A 101 7.70 15.60 9.39
CA SER A 101 7.36 17.00 9.13
C SER A 101 6.16 17.12 8.18
N LEU A 102 6.11 16.27 7.14
CA LEU A 102 4.98 16.21 6.23
C LEU A 102 3.68 15.85 6.95
N SER A 103 3.73 14.85 7.83
CA SER A 103 2.61 14.42 8.69
C SER A 103 2.03 15.60 9.49
N GLN A 104 2.89 16.33 10.21
CA GLN A 104 2.50 17.51 10.98
C GLN A 104 1.86 18.60 10.12
N GLN A 105 2.41 18.85 8.93
CA GLN A 105 1.85 19.84 8.00
C GLN A 105 0.46 19.45 7.52
N ILE A 106 0.24 18.16 7.22
CA ILE A 106 -1.06 17.63 6.83
C ILE A 106 -2.07 17.79 7.98
N GLU A 107 -1.70 17.48 9.22
CA GLU A 107 -2.57 17.69 10.39
C GLU A 107 -2.94 19.16 10.59
N VAL A 108 -1.96 20.08 10.52
CA VAL A 108 -2.21 21.52 10.67
C VAL A 108 -3.13 22.03 9.57
N ASN A 109 -2.92 21.60 8.33
CA ASN A 109 -3.79 21.93 7.20
C ASN A 109 -5.22 21.45 7.45
N HIS A 110 -5.38 20.21 7.90
CA HIS A 110 -6.69 19.65 8.21
C HIS A 110 -7.42 20.47 9.30
N ARG A 111 -6.75 20.81 10.40
CA ARG A 111 -7.33 21.65 11.47
C ARG A 111 -7.72 23.06 11.01
N GLN A 112 -7.12 23.55 9.93
CA GLN A 112 -7.49 24.82 9.29
C GLN A 112 -8.62 24.67 8.26
N GLY A 113 -9.30 23.52 8.22
CA GLY A 113 -10.39 23.22 7.29
C GLY A 113 -9.91 22.88 5.88
N ARG A 114 -8.62 22.52 5.69
CA ARG A 114 -8.07 22.10 4.39
C ARG A 114 -7.83 20.60 4.35
N GLY A 115 -8.58 19.89 3.50
CA GLY A 115 -8.45 18.45 3.30
C GLY A 115 -9.64 17.66 3.85
N CYS A 116 -9.65 16.35 3.60
CA CYS A 116 -10.82 15.48 3.83
C CYS A 116 -10.53 14.29 4.76
N LEU A 117 -9.46 14.35 5.54
CA LEU A 117 -9.12 13.30 6.51
C LEU A 117 -10.23 13.16 7.56
N ASN A 118 -10.54 11.93 7.97
CA ASN A 118 -11.39 11.69 9.13
C ASN A 118 -10.53 11.60 10.41
N GLU A 119 -11.17 11.46 11.57
CA GLU A 119 -10.46 11.37 12.87
C GLU A 119 -9.54 10.15 12.97
N GLU A 120 -9.89 9.04 12.29
CA GLU A 120 -9.06 7.84 12.26
C GLU A 120 -7.78 8.06 11.45
N ASP A 121 -7.89 8.68 10.26
CA ASP A 121 -6.76 9.04 9.41
C ASP A 121 -5.79 9.95 10.16
N LEU A 122 -6.30 10.94 10.89
CA LEU A 122 -5.48 11.85 11.70
C LEU A 122 -4.77 11.12 12.84
N SER A 123 -5.46 10.20 13.51
CA SER A 123 -4.88 9.38 14.58
C SER A 123 -3.76 8.50 14.05
N GLN A 124 -3.97 7.83 12.92
CA GLN A 124 -2.95 6.98 12.29
C GLN A 124 -1.76 7.81 11.80
N LEU A 125 -2.02 8.93 11.14
CA LEU A 125 -1.00 9.84 10.63
C LEU A 125 -0.14 10.42 11.77
N GLY A 126 -0.78 10.93 12.83
CA GLY A 126 -0.07 11.55 13.96
C GLY A 126 0.69 10.56 14.84
N SER A 127 0.29 9.29 14.84
CA SER A 127 1.02 8.21 15.52
C SER A 127 2.06 7.51 14.63
N TRP A 128 2.13 7.87 13.34
CA TRP A 128 3.04 7.22 12.41
C TRP A 128 4.50 7.54 12.74
N PHE A 129 5.28 6.49 12.90
CA PHE A 129 6.74 6.55 12.97
C PHE A 129 7.32 5.27 12.34
N PRO A 130 8.49 5.33 11.68
CA PRO A 130 9.10 4.13 11.14
C PRO A 130 9.32 3.06 12.23
N PRO A 131 8.84 1.81 12.05
CA PRO A 131 8.95 0.75 13.04
C PRO A 131 10.35 0.12 13.11
N TYR A 132 11.38 0.84 12.67
CA TYR A 132 12.76 0.37 12.55
C TYR A 132 13.75 1.48 12.90
N GLY A 133 14.94 1.09 13.33
CA GLY A 133 16.03 1.98 13.67
C GLY A 133 17.20 1.91 12.69
N PRO A 134 18.22 2.78 12.86
CA PRO A 134 19.40 2.81 11.99
C PRO A 134 20.20 1.50 11.93
N ARG A 135 20.05 0.63 12.95
CA ARG A 135 20.71 -0.68 12.99
C ARG A 135 20.08 -1.70 12.08
N ASP A 136 18.80 -1.52 11.74
CA ASP A 136 18.04 -2.47 10.93
C ASP A 136 18.30 -2.27 9.43
N LYS A 137 19.06 -1.23 9.05
CA LYS A 137 19.41 -0.95 7.65
C LYS A 137 19.91 -2.22 6.97
N GLU A 138 19.39 -2.52 5.79
CA GLU A 138 19.97 -3.61 5.02
C GLU A 138 19.55 -5.00 5.50
N GLN A 139 19.03 -5.11 6.74
CA GLN A 139 18.80 -6.40 7.39
C GLN A 139 17.59 -7.10 6.80
N LEU A 140 17.65 -8.43 6.81
CA LEU A 140 16.54 -9.27 6.42
C LEU A 140 15.37 -9.02 7.38
N HIS A 141 14.21 -8.72 6.83
CA HIS A 141 12.97 -8.61 7.59
C HIS A 141 12.45 -10.02 7.90
N GLU A 142 11.63 -10.19 8.93
CA GLU A 142 11.01 -11.48 9.29
C GLU A 142 10.26 -12.12 8.11
N ILE A 143 9.40 -11.35 7.43
CA ILE A 143 8.78 -11.77 6.16
C ILE A 143 9.82 -12.23 5.12
N GLY A 144 10.98 -11.59 5.04
CA GLY A 144 12.05 -12.01 4.13
C GLY A 144 12.67 -13.37 4.49
N TYR A 145 12.70 -13.71 5.78
CA TYR A 145 13.04 -15.05 6.25
C TYR A 145 11.96 -16.06 5.82
N ASP A 146 10.69 -15.77 6.07
CA ASP A 146 9.57 -16.66 5.72
C ASP A 146 9.49 -16.92 4.21
N GLU A 147 9.71 -15.90 3.39
CA GLU A 147 9.81 -16.00 1.94
C GLU A 147 10.89 -17.01 1.53
N LEU A 148 12.12 -16.85 2.02
CA LEU A 148 13.23 -17.73 1.66
C LEU A 148 13.04 -19.15 2.23
N PHE A 149 12.49 -19.26 3.43
CA PHE A 149 12.19 -20.55 4.05
C PHE A 149 11.16 -21.32 3.23
N SER A 150 10.04 -20.68 2.86
CA SER A 150 8.99 -21.29 2.04
C SER A 150 9.49 -21.71 0.65
N ILE A 151 10.38 -20.93 0.02
CA ILE A 151 11.05 -21.33 -1.22
C ILE A 151 11.87 -22.61 -1.01
N GLY A 152 12.63 -22.69 0.09
CA GLY A 152 13.40 -23.89 0.43
C GLY A 152 12.51 -25.12 0.64
N GLU A 153 11.40 -24.96 1.37
CA GLU A 153 10.42 -26.04 1.57
C GLU A 153 9.80 -26.51 0.26
N TYR A 154 9.38 -25.58 -0.59
CA TYR A 154 8.83 -25.90 -1.90
C TYR A 154 9.77 -26.80 -2.71
N TRP A 155 11.05 -26.46 -2.80
CA TRP A 155 12.02 -27.26 -3.56
C TRP A 155 12.37 -28.58 -2.89
N ARG A 156 12.41 -28.63 -1.56
CA ARG A 156 12.56 -29.88 -0.80
C ARG A 156 11.42 -30.85 -1.12
N ASP A 157 10.19 -30.34 -1.11
CA ASP A 157 8.98 -31.12 -1.29
C ASP A 157 8.80 -31.53 -2.78
N MET A 158 9.25 -30.69 -3.71
CA MET A 158 9.26 -30.99 -5.14
C MET A 158 10.29 -32.06 -5.52
N PHE A 159 11.46 -32.08 -4.87
CA PHE A 159 12.54 -33.02 -5.17
C PHE A 159 13.00 -33.79 -3.93
N PRO A 160 12.12 -34.62 -3.34
CA PRO A 160 12.41 -35.27 -2.06
C PRO A 160 13.59 -36.24 -2.18
N HIS A 161 13.85 -36.84 -3.34
CA HIS A 161 15.01 -37.72 -3.52
C HIS A 161 16.36 -36.98 -3.55
N LEU A 162 16.36 -35.67 -3.81
CA LEU A 162 17.55 -34.82 -3.71
C LEU A 162 17.75 -34.28 -2.29
N TYR A 163 16.66 -33.94 -1.59
CA TYR A 163 16.71 -33.18 -0.33
C TYR A 163 16.38 -33.97 0.94
N ASN A 164 15.63 -35.08 0.85
CA ASN A 164 15.33 -35.94 1.99
C ASN A 164 16.47 -36.96 2.21
N VAL A 165 17.67 -36.44 2.35
CA VAL A 165 18.92 -37.17 2.58
C VAL A 165 19.67 -36.49 3.72
N THR A 166 20.61 -37.19 4.35
CA THR A 166 21.50 -36.55 5.31
C THR A 166 22.31 -35.46 4.62
N TYR A 167 22.39 -34.28 5.24
CA TYR A 167 23.19 -33.16 4.72
C TYR A 167 24.65 -33.59 4.52
N ASP A 168 25.15 -33.32 3.32
CA ASP A 168 26.54 -33.56 2.93
C ASP A 168 27.10 -32.29 2.24
N PRO A 169 28.12 -31.62 2.83
CA PRO A 169 28.72 -30.42 2.25
C PRO A 169 29.41 -30.66 0.89
N ALA A 170 29.67 -31.91 0.50
CA ALA A 170 30.12 -32.23 -0.85
C ALA A 170 28.99 -32.11 -1.89
N ARG A 171 27.75 -32.37 -1.50
CA ARG A 171 26.56 -32.39 -2.36
C ARG A 171 25.77 -31.08 -2.33
N PHE A 172 25.70 -30.43 -1.16
CA PHE A 172 25.00 -29.15 -0.98
C PHE A 172 25.99 -28.00 -0.99
N LYS A 173 25.93 -27.19 -2.04
CA LYS A 173 26.73 -25.97 -2.19
C LYS A 173 25.80 -24.76 -2.10
N VAL A 174 26.18 -23.79 -1.28
CA VAL A 174 25.49 -22.50 -1.08
C VAL A 174 26.43 -21.39 -1.51
#